data_AF-A0A9D8I100-F1
#
_entry.id   AF-A0A9D8I100-F1
#
_cell.length_a   1.000
_cell.length_b   1.000
_cell.length_c   1.000
_cell.angle_alpha   90.00
_cell.angle_beta   90.00
_cell.angle_gamma   90.00
#
_symmetry.space_group_name_H-M   'P 1'
#
loop_
_entity.id
_entity.type
_entity.pdbx_description
1 polymer ?
#
loop_
_entity_poly.entity_id
_entity_poly.type
_entity_poly.pdbx_seq_one_letter_code
_entity_poly.pdbx_strand_id
1 'polypeptide(L)'
;MLTGRPPFAAATALETLRLAQEVDPVTPSAWSPSIPRDLETICLKCLEKDPAKRYATARELADELERFLKDEPIEARPVSRAEHLWRWCRRKPSLASCSNGIGREGRLPRRP
;
A
#
# COMPACT_ATOMS: atom_id res chain seq x y z
N MET A 1 -5.18 -6.89 -15.06
CA MET A 1 -4.57 -5.58 -15.40
C MET A 1 -5.00 -4.56 -14.36
N LEU A 2 -4.07 -3.75 -13.83
CA LEU A 2 -4.28 -2.94 -12.61
C LEU A 2 -5.24 -1.75 -12.81
N THR A 3 -5.08 -0.99 -13.90
CA THR A 3 -5.86 0.22 -14.22
C THR A 3 -6.71 0.05 -15.49
N GLY A 4 -6.57 -1.09 -16.19
CA GLY A 4 -7.20 -1.33 -17.49
C GLY A 4 -6.68 -0.47 -18.65
N ARG A 5 -5.68 0.38 -18.41
CA ARG A 5 -5.07 1.30 -19.38
C ARG A 5 -3.55 1.33 -19.22
N PRO A 6 -2.77 1.47 -20.31
CA PRO A 6 -1.33 1.63 -20.20
C PRO A 6 -0.97 2.98 -19.56
N PRO A 7 0.16 3.07 -18.85
CA PRO A 7 0.61 4.30 -18.20
C PRO A 7 1.01 5.39 -19.20
N PHE A 8 1.45 5.01 -20.40
CA PHE A 8 1.75 5.91 -21.52
C PHE A 8 0.99 5.44 -22.76
N ALA A 9 0.29 6.35 -23.42
CA ALA A 9 -0.40 6.10 -24.67
C ALA A 9 -0.26 7.32 -25.58
N ALA A 10 0.26 7.11 -26.78
CA ALA A 10 0.33 8.11 -27.84
C ALA A 10 -0.18 7.54 -29.18
N ALA A 11 -0.34 8.42 -30.17
CA ALA A 11 -0.80 8.03 -31.50
C ALA A 11 0.23 7.15 -32.24
N THR A 12 1.51 7.28 -31.91
CA THR A 12 2.59 6.50 -32.53
C THR A 12 3.46 5.78 -31.49
N ALA A 13 4.12 4.70 -31.93
CA ALA A 13 5.05 3.94 -31.09
C ALA A 13 6.26 4.79 -30.65
N LEU A 14 6.78 5.64 -31.54
CA LEU A 14 7.91 6.52 -31.24
C LEU A 14 7.55 7.57 -30.17
N GLU A 15 6.36 8.17 -30.26
CA GLU A 15 5.88 9.09 -29.23
C GLU A 15 5.65 8.37 -27.90
N THR A 16 5.12 7.15 -27.92
CA THR A 16 4.93 6.35 -26.69
C THR A 16 6.26 6.06 -26.00
N LEU A 17 7.31 5.74 -26.78
CA LEU A 17 8.65 5.55 -26.25
C LEU A 17 9.25 6.85 -25.67
N ARG A 18 9.03 7.99 -26.33
CA ARG A 18 9.44 9.30 -25.78
C ARG A 18 8.73 9.60 -24.47
N LEU A 19 7.41 9.43 -24.39
CA LEU A 19 6.66 9.59 -23.15
C LEU A 19 7.19 8.67 -22.04
N ALA A 20 7.49 7.42 -22.38
CA ALA A 20 8.05 6.47 -21.43
C ALA A 20 9.45 6.85 -20.94
N GLN A 21 10.21 7.64 -21.70
CA GLN A 21 11.55 8.12 -21.30
C GLN A 21 11.50 9.45 -20.54
N GLU A 22 10.66 10.38 -20.97
CA GLU A 22 10.74 11.79 -20.56
C GLU A 22 9.65 12.20 -19.57
N VAL A 23 8.50 11.51 -19.57
CA VAL A 23 7.33 11.91 -18.78
C VAL A 23 7.15 11.01 -17.58
N ASP A 24 6.95 11.62 -16.42
CA ASP A 24 6.62 10.90 -15.20
C ASP A 24 5.24 10.24 -15.31
N PRO A 25 5.10 8.96 -14.90
CA PRO A 25 3.83 8.26 -14.98
C PRO A 25 2.79 8.91 -14.07
N VAL A 26 1.55 9.03 -14.57
CA VAL A 26 0.42 9.42 -13.73
C VAL A 26 0.18 8.37 -12.66
N THR A 27 -0.10 8.81 -11.43
CA THR A 27 -0.37 7.89 -10.32
C THR A 27 -1.56 6.97 -10.63
N PRO A 28 -1.44 5.64 -10.43
CA PRO A 28 -2.54 4.71 -10.64
C PRO A 28 -3.83 5.09 -9.89
N SER A 29 -3.71 5.66 -8.68
CA SER A 29 -4.87 6.13 -7.89
C SER A 29 -5.67 7.24 -8.57
N ALA A 30 -5.06 8.01 -9.50
CA ALA A 30 -5.78 9.02 -10.26
C ALA A 30 -6.82 8.41 -11.21
N TRP A 31 -6.62 7.15 -11.61
CA TRP A 31 -7.51 6.42 -12.53
C TRP A 31 -8.45 5.48 -11.78
N SER A 32 -7.98 4.88 -10.69
CA SER A 32 -8.76 3.97 -9.88
C SER A 32 -8.44 4.19 -8.39
N PRO A 33 -9.32 4.89 -7.64
CA PRO A 33 -9.09 5.19 -6.23
C PRO A 33 -9.17 3.95 -5.32
N SER A 34 -9.61 2.80 -5.85
CA SER A 34 -9.59 1.51 -5.15
C SER A 34 -8.20 0.88 -5.08
N ILE A 35 -7.20 1.43 -5.77
CA ILE A 35 -5.83 0.89 -5.76
C ILE A 35 -5.16 1.20 -4.40
N PRO A 36 -4.66 0.19 -3.68
CA PRO A 36 -3.91 0.43 -2.45
C PRO A 36 -2.63 1.22 -2.70
N ARG A 37 -2.32 2.16 -1.79
CA ARG A 37 -1.14 3.05 -1.89
C ARG A 37 0.19 2.30 -2.00
N ASP A 38 0.29 1.12 -1.39
CA ASP A 38 1.51 0.32 -1.44
C ASP A 38 1.71 -0.28 -2.81
N LEU A 39 0.65 -0.79 -3.43
CA LEU A 39 0.68 -1.29 -4.79
C LEU A 39 1.00 -0.17 -5.80
N GLU A 40 0.44 1.02 -5.59
CA GLU A 40 0.83 2.22 -6.34
C GLU A 40 2.32 2.51 -6.21
N THR A 41 2.88 2.44 -5.01
CA THR A 41 4.31 2.68 -4.78
C THR A 41 5.18 1.67 -5.52
N ILE A 42 4.82 0.38 -5.49
CA ILE A 42 5.51 -0.68 -6.24
C ILE A 42 5.48 -0.38 -7.75
N CYS A 43 4.31 -0.01 -8.29
CA CYS A 43 4.16 0.33 -9.70
C CYS A 43 5.01 1.54 -10.11
N LEU A 44 5.01 2.62 -9.30
CA LEU A 44 5.80 3.82 -9.57
C LEU A 44 7.30 3.52 -9.52
N LYS A 45 7.76 2.74 -8.54
CA LYS A 45 9.17 2.32 -8.46
C LYS A 45 9.60 1.47 -9.67
N CYS A 46 8.70 0.67 -10.24
CA CYS A 46 9.01 -0.07 -11.48
C CYS A 46 9.14 0.84 -12.71
N LEU A 47 8.43 1.98 -12.72
CA LEU A 47 8.39 2.95 -13.81
C LEU A 47 9.40 4.10 -13.66
N GLU A 48 10.26 4.04 -12.64
CA GLU A 48 11.33 5.01 -12.42
C GLU A 48 12.28 5.08 -13.63
N LYS A 49 12.68 6.32 -13.96
CA LYS A 49 13.55 6.57 -15.12
C LYS A 49 14.98 6.15 -14.82
N ASP A 50 15.41 6.38 -13.58
CA ASP A 50 16.73 5.98 -13.11
C ASP A 50 16.75 4.46 -12.82
N PRO A 51 17.53 3.66 -13.58
CA PRO A 51 17.67 2.24 -13.32
C PRO A 51 18.15 1.91 -11.90
N ALA A 52 18.95 2.78 -11.27
CA ALA A 52 19.46 2.57 -9.92
C ALA A 52 18.38 2.70 -8.84
N LYS A 53 17.25 3.37 -9.15
CA LYS A 53 16.10 3.52 -8.25
C LYS A 53 15.04 2.43 -8.45
N ARG A 54 15.12 1.67 -9.54
CA ARG A 54 14.27 0.51 -9.80
C ARG A 54 14.69 -0.67 -8.94
N TYR A 55 13.86 -1.71 -8.91
CA TYR A 55 14.27 -3.00 -8.34
C TYR A 55 15.45 -3.55 -9.15
N ALA A 56 16.52 -3.95 -8.47
CA ALA A 56 17.73 -4.41 -9.14
C ALA A 56 17.50 -5.75 -9.84
N THR A 57 16.57 -6.56 -9.30
CA THR A 57 16.19 -7.85 -9.88
C THR A 57 14.69 -8.04 -9.91
N ALA A 58 14.23 -8.90 -10.82
CA ALA A 58 12.83 -9.35 -10.84
C ALA A 58 12.45 -10.08 -9.54
N ARG A 59 13.43 -10.65 -8.82
CA ARG A 59 13.20 -11.31 -7.54
C ARG A 59 12.84 -10.33 -6.43
N GLU A 60 13.53 -9.19 -6.35
CA GLU A 60 13.18 -8.14 -5.39
C GLU A 60 11.75 -7.62 -5.60
N LEU A 61 11.33 -7.47 -6.86
CA LEU A 61 9.95 -7.12 -7.18
C LEU A 61 8.95 -8.21 -6.74
N ALA A 62 9.29 -9.48 -6.98
CA ALA A 62 8.45 -10.60 -6.57
C ALA A 62 8.32 -10.68 -5.04
N ASP A 63 9.43 -10.52 -4.32
CA ASP A 63 9.47 -10.52 -2.86
C ASP A 63 8.63 -9.37 -2.29
N GLU A 64 8.67 -8.18 -2.91
CA GLU A 64 7.85 -7.04 -2.52
C GLU A 64 6.34 -7.28 -2.77
N LEU A 65 6.00 -7.88 -3.92
CA LEU A 65 4.62 -8.25 -4.22
C LEU A 65 4.09 -9.32 -3.25
N GLU A 66 4.93 -10.28 -2.85
CA GLU A 66 4.57 -11.25 -1.82
C GLU A 66 4.28 -10.59 -0.47
N ARG A 67 5.11 -9.61 -0.05
CA ARG A 67 4.87 -8.83 1.17
C ARG A 67 3.55 -8.09 1.10
N PHE A 68 3.28 -7.43 -0.02
CA PHE A 68 1.99 -6.75 -0.25
C PHE A 68 0.80 -7.72 -0.13
N LEU A 69 0.87 -8.90 -0.74
CA LEU A 69 -0.18 -9.94 -0.62
C LEU A 69 -0.33 -10.46 0.83
N LYS A 70 0.76 -10.45 1.60
CA LYS A 70 0.78 -10.83 3.02
C LYS A 70 0.36 -9.67 3.97
N ASP A 71 -0.09 -8.52 3.45
CA ASP A 71 -0.29 -7.26 4.19
C ASP A 71 0.93 -6.87 5.05
N GLU A 72 2.12 -7.30 4.63
CA GLU A 72 3.39 -6.93 5.25
C GLU A 72 3.86 -5.58 4.71
N PRO A 73 4.62 -4.80 5.51
CA PRO A 73 5.16 -3.54 5.07
C PRO A 73 6.11 -3.75 3.88
N ILE A 74 5.88 -2.99 2.81
CA ILE A 74 6.75 -2.96 1.63
C ILE A 74 8.06 -2.25 1.96
N GLU A 75 9.18 -2.71 1.43
CA GLU A 75 10.50 -2.10 1.69
C GLU A 75 10.65 -0.75 0.97
N ALA A 76 9.99 -0.59 -0.19
CA ALA A 76 10.03 0.63 -0.98
C ALA A 76 9.41 1.85 -0.26
N ARG A 77 8.57 1.63 0.75
CA ARG A 77 8.04 2.69 1.60
C ARG A 77 7.90 2.17 3.03
N PRO A 78 8.76 2.59 3.98
CA PRO A 78 8.53 2.27 5.39
C PRO A 78 7.23 2.96 5.84
N VAL A 79 6.13 2.19 5.88
CA VAL A 79 4.85 2.64 6.41
C VAL A 79 5.02 3.02 7.87
N SER A 80 4.47 4.18 8.25
CA SER A 80 4.53 4.68 9.61
C SER A 80 3.92 3.65 10.58
N ARG A 81 4.59 3.34 11.70
CA ARG A 81 4.24 2.26 12.66
C ARG A 81 2.77 2.22 13.11
N ALA A 82 2.05 3.35 13.02
CA ALA A 82 0.63 3.45 13.33
C ALA A 82 -0.28 2.74 12.30
N GLU A 83 0.04 2.83 11.01
CA GLU A 83 -0.73 2.14 9.95
C GLU A 83 -0.52 0.62 10.01
N HIS A 84 0.67 0.19 10.47
CA HIS A 84 1.01 -1.20 10.76
C HIS A 84 0.15 -1.80 11.88
N LEU A 85 -0.02 -1.09 13.00
CA LEU A 85 -0.84 -1.57 14.12
C LEU A 85 -2.32 -1.71 13.71
N TRP A 86 -2.82 -0.78 12.91
CA TRP A 86 -4.20 -0.81 12.43
C TRP A 86 -4.46 -1.99 11.47
N ARG A 87 -3.54 -2.27 10.52
CA ARG A 87 -3.66 -3.42 9.62
C ARG A 87 -3.50 -4.76 10.33
N TRP A 88 -2.60 -4.86 11.32
CA TRP A 88 -2.48 -6.04 12.18
C TRP A 88 -3.77 -6.31 12.97
N CYS A 89 -4.37 -5.27 13.56
CA CYS A 89 -5.66 -5.37 14.26
C CYS A 89 -6.78 -5.84 13.32
N ARG A 90 -6.76 -5.44 12.04
CA ARG A 90 -7.74 -5.86 11.03
C ARG A 90 -7.56 -7.34 10.61
N ARG A 91 -6.35 -7.89 10.70
CA ARG A 91 -6.01 -9.25 10.24
C ARG A 91 -6.18 -10.35 11.31
N LYS A 92 -6.27 -9.99 12.61
CA LYS A 92 -6.55 -10.91 13.74
C LYS A 92 -7.63 -10.33 14.69
N PRO A 93 -8.94 -10.46 14.37
CA PRO A 93 -10.01 -9.94 15.21
C PRO A 93 -10.20 -10.68 16.56
N SER A 94 -9.52 -11.81 16.80
CA SER A 94 -9.73 -12.66 17.99
C SER A 94 -8.80 -12.37 19.19
N LEU A 95 -7.88 -11.40 19.10
CA LEU A 95 -7.02 -11.00 20.23
C LEU A 95 -7.26 -9.58 20.73
N ALA A 96 -8.22 -8.84 20.14
CA ALA A 96 -8.64 -7.52 20.60
C ALA A 96 -9.71 -7.59 21.71
N SER A 97 -9.69 -8.64 22.54
CA SER A 97 -10.54 -8.76 23.73
C SER A 97 -9.75 -9.26 24.93
N CYS A 98 -8.69 -8.55 25.28
CA CYS A 98 -8.09 -8.45 26.60
C CYS A 98 -7.36 -7.09 26.54
N SER A 99 -7.69 -6.03 27.28
CA SER A 99 -7.98 -5.97 28.70
C SER A 99 -8.37 -4.52 29.01
N ASN A 100 -9.59 -4.29 29.49
CA ASN A 100 -9.85 -3.12 30.34
C ASN A 100 -10.63 -3.60 31.55
N GLY A 101 -9.92 -4.33 32.42
CA GLY A 101 -10.31 -4.46 33.81
C GLY A 101 -10.21 -3.09 34.46
N ILE A 102 -11.31 -2.34 34.44
CA ILE A 102 -11.54 -1.27 35.40
C ILE A 102 -12.72 -1.71 36.23
N GLY A 103 -12.41 -2.18 37.43
CA GLY A 103 -13.39 -2.50 38.45
C GLY A 103 -14.26 -1.29 38.75
N ARG A 104 -15.57 -1.49 38.69
CA ARG A 104 -16.55 -0.66 39.38
C ARG A 104 -17.26 -1.54 40.40
N GLU A 105 -16.62 -1.66 41.56
CA GLU A 105 -17.22 -2.16 42.79
C GLU A 105 -18.27 -1.19 43.34
N GLY A 106 -19.25 -1.76 44.05
CA GLY A 106 -20.10 -1.08 45.05
C GLY A 106 -21.31 -0.32 44.47
N ARG A 107 -22.49 -0.91 44.26
CA ARG A 107 -23.47 -1.41 45.24
C ARG A 107 -24.11 -0.30 46.14
N LEU A 108 -25.27 0.20 45.65
CA LEU A 108 -26.54 0.48 46.37
C LEU A 108 -26.64 1.75 47.29
N PRO A 109 -27.83 2.11 47.82
CA PRO A 109 -28.97 2.70 47.11
C PRO A 109 -29.64 3.89 47.85
N ARG A 110 -30.63 4.50 47.19
CA ARG A 110 -31.82 5.24 47.68
C ARG A 110 -31.82 5.84 49.10
N ARG A 111 -32.15 7.13 49.16
CA ARG A 111 -32.85 7.74 50.31
C ARG A 111 -34.17 8.38 49.83
N PRO A 112 -35.20 8.42 50.69
CA PRO A 112 -36.59 8.74 50.33
C PRO A 112 -36.80 10.22 49.98
#